data_AF-A0A8S1E6B9-F1
#
_entry.id   AF-A0A8S1E6B9-F1
#
_cell.length_a   1.000
_cell.length_b   1.000
_cell.length_c   1.000
_cell.angle_alpha   90.00
_cell.angle_beta   90.00
_cell.angle_gamma   90.00
#
_symmetry.space_group_name_H-M   'P 1'
#
loop_
_entity.id
_entity.type
_entity.pdbx_description
1 polymer ?
#
loop_
_entity_poly.entity_id
_entity_poly.type
_entity_poly.pdbx_seq_one_letter_code
_entity_poly.pdbx_strand_id
1 'polypeptide(L)' 'MESPLRMSLFSSVPPYVRFQMPVEGAQGEEATLPPEVRRLLKWKLSPITPLVVRRTLLRSNFRLVK' A
#
# COMPACT_ATOMS: atom_id res chain seq x y z
N MET A 1 -3.37 -2.87 15.72
CA MET A 1 -2.87 -2.63 14.36
C MET A 1 -3.85 -3.25 13.39
N GLU A 2 -4.34 -2.52 12.40
CA GLU A 2 -5.28 -3.08 11.42
C GLU A 2 -4.52 -3.77 10.28
N SER A 3 -5.07 -4.88 9.78
CA SER A 3 -4.49 -5.63 8.67
C SER A 3 -4.28 -4.74 7.42
N PRO A 4 -3.15 -4.89 6.71
CA PRO A 4 -2.90 -4.18 5.44
C PRO A 4 -3.73 -4.72 4.28
N LEU A 5 -4.41 -5.86 4.48
CA LEU A 5 -5.42 -6.40 3.57
C LEU A 5 -6.80 -6.29 4.20
N ARG A 6 -7.75 -5.74 3.45
CA ARG A 6 -9.16 -5.66 3.82
C ARG A 6 -9.98 -6.63 2.97
N MET A 7 -10.82 -7.41 3.62
CA MET A 7 -11.73 -8.34 2.93
C MET A 7 -12.75 -7.58 2.08
N SER A 8 -13.08 -8.15 0.91
CA SER A 8 -14.17 -7.64 0.08
C SER A 8 -15.51 -7.76 0.80
N LEU A 9 -16.41 -6.81 0.55
CA LEU A 9 -17.82 -6.90 0.97
C LEU A 9 -18.63 -7.85 0.08
N PHE A 10 -18.11 -8.18 -1.09
CA PHE A 10 -18.74 -9.09 -2.05
C PHE A 10 -18.19 -10.51 -1.88
N SER A 11 -19.08 -11.50 -1.91
CA SER A 11 -18.71 -12.92 -1.88
C SER A 11 -17.77 -13.30 -3.03
N SER A 12 -16.80 -14.16 -2.76
CA SER A 12 -15.84 -14.68 -3.76
C SER A 12 -14.95 -13.63 -4.43
N VAL A 13 -14.89 -12.42 -3.88
CA VAL A 13 -13.97 -11.37 -4.33
C VAL A 13 -12.75 -11.32 -3.41
N PRO A 14 -11.52 -11.31 -3.95
CA PRO A 14 -10.31 -11.32 -3.14
C PRO A 14 -10.17 -10.05 -2.27
N PRO A 15 -9.40 -10.12 -1.18
CA PRO A 15 -9.09 -8.95 -0.37
C PRO A 15 -8.30 -7.91 -1.16
N TYR A 16 -8.43 -6.64 -0.77
CA TYR A 16 -7.74 -5.51 -1.37
C TYR A 16 -6.78 -4.84 -0.39
N VAL A 17 -5.79 -4.13 -0.94
CA VAL A 17 -4.82 -3.36 -0.14
C VAL A 17 -5.54 -2.22 0.56
N ARG A 18 -5.32 -2.11 1.87
CA ARG A 18 -5.79 -1.01 2.68
C ARG A 18 -4.73 0.08 2.75
N PHE A 19 -4.98 1.19 2.09
CA PHE A 19 -4.17 2.39 2.24
C PHE A 19 -4.46 3.04 3.60
N GLN A 20 -3.41 3.29 4.39
CA GLN A 20 -3.52 3.94 5.68
C GLN A 20 -3.18 5.43 5.55
N MET A 21 -3.97 6.27 6.22
CA MET A 21 -3.62 7.68 6.38
C MET A 21 -2.51 7.79 7.42
N PRO A 22 -1.60 8.76 7.29
CA PRO A 22 -0.60 9.02 8.31
C PRO A 22 -1.33 9.42 9.60
N VAL A 23 -1.15 8.65 10.66
CA VAL A 23 -1.58 9.06 12.00
C VAL A 23 -0.44 9.86 12.62
N GLU A 24 -0.68 11.10 13.02
CA GLU A 24 0.32 11.90 13.72
C GLU A 24 0.78 11.16 14.99
N GLY A 25 2.10 10.99 15.16
CA GLY A 25 2.69 10.28 16.29
C GLY A 25 2.82 8.76 16.12
N ALA A 26 2.29 8.15 15.05
CA ALA A 26 2.54 6.75 14.75
C ALA A 26 3.90 6.58 14.05
N GLN A 27 4.99 6.58 14.82
CA GLN A 27 6.31 6.08 14.41
C GLN A 27 6.37 4.54 14.56
N GLY A 28 5.29 3.86 14.19
CA GLY A 28 5.16 2.41 14.30
C GLY A 28 5.17 1.79 12.91
N GLU A 29 5.76 0.59 12.82
CA GLU A 29 5.83 -0.24 11.62
C GLU A 29 4.48 -0.28 10.90
N GLU A 30 4.29 0.49 9.83
CA GLU A 30 3.08 0.44 9.01
C GLU A 30 2.79 -1.03 8.69
N ALA A 31 1.55 -1.46 8.92
CA ALA A 31 1.19 -2.86 8.85
C ALA A 31 1.67 -3.42 7.51
N THR A 32 2.64 -4.33 7.57
CA THR A 32 3.44 -4.63 6.39
C THR A 32 2.82 -5.80 5.64
N LEU A 33 2.62 -5.62 4.33
CA LEU A 33 2.10 -6.71 3.50
C LEU A 33 3.06 -7.91 3.49
N PRO A 34 2.56 -9.16 3.34
CA PRO A 34 3.41 -10.33 3.21
C PRO A 34 4.46 -10.18 2.09
N PRO A 35 5.69 -10.69 2.26
CA PRO A 35 6.76 -10.61 1.26
C PRO A 35 6.34 -11.02 -0.16
N GLU A 36 5.51 -12.05 -0.25
CA GLU A 36 4.99 -12.66 -1.48
C GLU A 36 4.08 -11.70 -2.25
N VAL A 37 3.40 -10.78 -1.54
CA VAL A 37 2.57 -9.72 -2.11
C VAL A 37 3.43 -8.51 -2.43
N ARG A 38 4.31 -8.08 -1.52
CA ARG A 38 5.17 -6.90 -1.70
C ARG A 38 6.05 -6.99 -2.95
N ARG A 39 6.53 -8.19 -3.32
CA ARG A 39 7.32 -8.39 -4.55
C ARG A 39 6.53 -8.09 -5.84
N LEU A 40 5.20 -8.20 -5.78
CA LEU A 40 4.28 -7.95 -6.90
C LEU A 40 3.88 -6.46 -6.99
N LEU A 41 3.98 -5.72 -5.89
CA LEU A 41 3.64 -4.29 -5.84
C LEU A 41 4.76 -3.42 -6.43
N LYS A 42 4.75 -3.29 -7.75
CA LYS A 42 5.68 -2.44 -8.49
C LYS A 42 4.92 -1.30 -9.16
N TRP A 43 5.40 -0.07 -9.01
CA TRP A 43 4.83 1.10 -9.67
C TRP A 43 5.84 1.76 -10.58
N LYS A 44 5.56 1.79 -11.89
CA LYS A 44 6.39 2.51 -12.85
C LYS A 44 6.14 4.01 -12.70
N LEU A 45 7.18 4.75 -12.30
CA LEU A 45 7.08 6.19 -12.19
C LEU A 45 6.94 6.82 -13.57
N SER A 46 6.06 7.81 -13.66
CA SER A 46 5.90 8.65 -14.84
C SER A 46 6.04 10.12 -14.42
N PRO A 47 6.43 11.03 -15.33
CA PRO A 47 6.48 12.46 -15.03
C PRO A 47 5.13 13.03 -14.56
N ILE A 48 4.02 12.43 -14.98
CA ILE A 48 2.66 12.84 -14.58
C ILE A 48 2.27 12.30 -13.19
N THR A 49 3.05 11.40 -12.57
CA THR A 49 2.73 10.85 -11.25
C THR A 49 2.82 11.92 -10.17
N PRO A 50 1.71 12.32 -9.52
CA PRO A 50 1.72 13.39 -8.53
C PRO A 50 2.46 12.99 -7.24
N LEU A 51 2.95 13.99 -6.49
CA LEU A 51 3.66 13.77 -5.23
C LEU A 51 2.83 13.00 -4.20
N VAL A 52 1.51 13.26 -4.14
CA VAL A 52 0.60 12.54 -3.23
C VAL A 52 0.57 11.04 -3.54
N VAL A 53 0.51 10.66 -4.81
CA VAL A 53 0.53 9.25 -5.24
C VAL A 53 1.85 8.60 -4.84
N ARG A 54 2.97 9.28 -5.08
CA ARG A 54 4.30 8.79 -4.70
C ARG A 54 4.41 8.51 -3.19
N ARG A 55 3.91 9.41 -2.35
CA ARG A 55 3.90 9.25 -0.88
C ARG A 55 3.03 8.07 -0.45
N THR A 56 1.86 7.92 -1.05
CA THR A 56 0.94 6.80 -0.77
C THR A 56 1.57 5.46 -1.14
N LEU A 57 2.20 5.36 -2.32
CA LEU A 57 2.86 4.14 -2.77
C LEU A 57 3.95 3.67 -1.79
N LEU A 58 4.81 4.58 -1.34
CA LEU A 58 5.90 4.25 -0.42
C LEU A 58 5.39 3.70 0.92
N ARG A 59 4.32 4.30 1.47
CA ARG A 59 3.68 3.86 2.72
C ARG A 59 3.00 2.50 2.59
N SER A 60 2.48 2.19 1.40
CA SER A 60 1.79 0.90 1.14
C SER A 60 2.71 -0.19 0.60
N ASN A 61 4.01 -0.10 0.89
CA ASN A 61 5.03 -1.08 0.51
C ASN A 61 5.20 -1.31 -1.02
N PHE A 62 4.80 -0.36 -1.87
CA PHE A 62 5.09 -0.44 -3.30
C PHE A 62 6.56 -0.12 -3.58
N ARG A 63 7.17 -0.88 -4.49
CA ARG A 63 8.49 -0.55 -5.06
C ARG A 63 8.30 0.36 -6.26
N LEU A 64 8.91 1.53 -6.21
CA LEU A 64 8.97 2.43 -7.35
C LEU A 64 10.01 1.89 -8.35
N VAL A 65 9.58 1.64 -9.58
CA VAL A 65 10.43 1.21 -10.69
C VAL A 65 10.50 2.31 -11.75
N LYS A 66 11.61 2.32 -12.49
CA LYS A 66 11.87 3.31 -13.55
C LYS A 66 11.26 2.87 -14.88
#